data_AF-A0A7V5TMG1-F1
#
_entry.id   AF-A0A7V5TMG1-F1
#
_cell.length_a   1.000
_cell.length_b   1.000
_cell.length_c   1.000
_cell.angle_alpha   90.00
_cell.angle_beta   90.00
_cell.angle_gamma   90.00
#
_symmetry.space_group_name_H-M   'P 1'
#
loop_
_entity.id
_entity.type
_entity.pdbx_description
1 polymer ?
#
loop_
_entity_poly.entity_id
_entity_poly.type
_entity_poly.pdbx_seq_one_letter_code
_entity_poly.pdbx_strand_id
1 'polypeptide(L)'
;MTTTTHTTHRRAVSAAIVAIIAIVAAWSIGNIAAMARVYHPTAATWLLGVAIGVANAVSVYVLATANSARLRRPAIVGAIVFGGGSAIIQTGLYLLDGAAWPIALAFGSLGPLAEGILAWQEAELRRELAQEEEAAAIQELRQQLDAANAARQDAAATIADLRRQLSAATRQLAERQGPPPQPATAHRQPAAIDPANLSPTAAAKLRQVAELAARHPIANARQLAQVSDWSERTAQRYLRLAQEAGLIVRNGDGRLHPTGV
;
A
#
# COMPACT_ATOMS: atom_id res chain seq x y z
N MET A 1 -7.29 28.60 -6.00
CA MET A 1 -7.32 28.66 -7.48
C MET A 1 -5.91 28.80 -8.10
N THR A 2 -4.84 28.62 -7.32
CA THR A 2 -3.42 28.78 -7.74
C THR A 2 -2.67 27.45 -7.93
N THR A 3 -3.19 26.34 -7.39
CA THR A 3 -2.56 25.00 -7.44
C THR A 3 -2.68 24.31 -8.80
N THR A 4 -3.76 24.56 -9.55
CA THR A 4 -3.99 23.96 -10.88
C THR A 4 -3.12 24.58 -11.99
N THR A 5 -2.78 25.85 -11.90
CA THR A 5 -1.89 26.53 -12.86
C THR A 5 -0.44 26.07 -12.72
N HIS A 6 0.01 25.84 -11.48
CA HIS A 6 1.39 25.45 -11.20
C HIS A 6 1.72 24.02 -11.70
N THR A 7 0.79 23.08 -11.51
CA THR A 7 0.91 21.69 -12.01
C THR A 7 0.87 21.64 -13.54
N THR A 8 0.06 22.48 -14.18
CA THR A 8 -0.01 22.58 -15.65
C THR A 8 1.29 23.13 -16.24
N HIS A 9 1.87 24.17 -15.64
CA HIS A 9 3.15 24.73 -16.07
C HIS A 9 4.30 23.72 -15.95
N ARG A 10 4.38 23.00 -14.82
CA ARG A 10 5.41 21.97 -14.62
C ARG A 10 5.30 20.81 -15.62
N ARG A 11 4.08 20.36 -15.96
CA ARG A 11 3.87 19.35 -17.00
C ARG A 11 4.32 19.84 -18.38
N ALA A 12 4.07 21.10 -18.72
CA ALA A 12 4.55 21.70 -19.97
C ALA A 12 6.07 21.78 -20.01
N VAL A 13 6.72 22.18 -18.91
CA VAL A 13 8.19 22.20 -18.79
C VAL A 13 8.77 20.80 -18.92
N SER A 14 8.18 19.80 -18.27
CA SER A 14 8.59 18.39 -18.41
C SER A 14 8.52 17.92 -19.86
N ALA A 15 7.41 18.20 -20.56
CA ALA A 15 7.25 17.86 -21.97
C ALA A 15 8.28 18.57 -22.86
N ALA A 16 8.59 19.85 -22.59
CA ALA A 16 9.62 20.59 -23.32
C ALA A 16 11.01 20.00 -23.10
N ILE A 17 11.36 19.61 -21.86
CA ILE A 17 12.64 18.95 -21.56
C ILE A 17 12.76 17.63 -22.34
N VAL A 18 11.71 16.80 -22.32
CA VAL A 18 11.70 15.52 -23.07
C VAL A 18 11.85 15.76 -24.57
N ALA A 19 11.19 16.77 -25.13
CA ALA A 19 11.33 17.13 -26.54
C ALA A 19 12.77 17.54 -26.89
N ILE A 20 13.42 18.34 -26.02
CA ILE A 20 14.82 18.73 -26.22
C ILE A 20 15.74 17.51 -26.14
N ILE A 21 15.55 16.61 -25.17
CA ILE A 21 16.32 15.36 -25.08
C ILE A 21 16.18 14.55 -26.37
N ALA A 22 14.95 14.42 -26.91
CA ALA A 22 14.73 13.69 -28.15
C ALA A 22 15.44 14.32 -29.36
N ILE A 23 15.46 15.65 -29.46
CA ILE A 23 16.19 16.38 -30.51
C ILE A 23 17.69 16.14 -30.39
N VAL A 24 18.26 16.27 -29.19
CA VAL A 24 19.70 16.06 -28.95
C VAL A 24 20.09 14.61 -29.25
N ALA A 25 19.27 13.64 -28.85
CA ALA A 25 19.49 12.24 -29.14
C ALA A 25 19.44 11.94 -30.66
N ALA A 26 18.46 12.50 -31.38
CA ALA A 26 18.37 12.35 -32.83
C ALA A 26 19.58 12.95 -33.55
N TRP A 27 20.05 14.10 -33.09
CA TRP A 27 21.28 14.73 -33.59
C TRP A 27 22.49 13.83 -33.34
N SER A 28 22.66 13.36 -32.11
CA SER A 28 23.74 12.46 -31.68
C SER A 28 23.79 11.19 -32.54
N ILE A 29 22.63 10.58 -32.81
CA ILE A 29 22.48 9.43 -33.72
C ILE A 29 22.99 9.77 -35.13
N GLY A 30 22.61 10.93 -35.66
CA GLY A 30 23.06 11.42 -36.96
C GLY A 30 24.58 11.60 -37.04
N ASN A 31 25.17 12.24 -36.04
CA ASN A 31 26.62 12.46 -35.97
C ASN A 31 27.40 11.13 -35.88
N ILE A 32 26.93 10.20 -35.04
CA ILE A 32 27.57 8.88 -34.90
C ILE A 32 27.46 8.10 -36.21
N ALA A 33 26.28 8.11 -36.85
CA ALA A 33 26.08 7.45 -38.13
C ALA A 33 26.96 8.05 -39.23
N ALA A 34 27.12 9.38 -39.28
CA ALA A 34 28.00 10.07 -40.22
C ALA A 34 29.46 9.66 -40.03
N MET A 35 29.96 9.67 -38.78
CA MET A 35 31.33 9.25 -38.47
C MET A 35 31.55 7.76 -38.80
N ALA A 36 30.58 6.90 -38.48
CA ALA A 36 30.67 5.48 -38.80
C ALA A 36 30.70 5.20 -40.30
N ARG A 37 30.06 6.03 -41.14
CA ARG A 37 30.10 5.88 -42.61
C ARG A 37 31.49 6.11 -43.20
N VAL A 38 32.36 6.85 -42.52
CA VAL A 38 33.76 7.02 -42.93
C VAL A 38 34.48 5.66 -43.00
N TYR A 39 34.12 4.74 -42.11
CA TYR A 39 34.74 3.40 -42.02
C TYR A 39 33.89 2.31 -42.66
N HIS A 40 32.57 2.44 -42.63
CA HIS A 40 31.63 1.45 -43.13
C HIS A 40 30.53 2.14 -43.96
N PRO A 41 30.66 2.25 -45.29
CA PRO A 41 29.72 2.97 -46.14
C PRO A 41 28.45 2.15 -46.41
N THR A 42 27.70 1.84 -45.36
CA THR A 42 26.47 1.05 -45.42
C THR A 42 25.37 1.73 -44.61
N ALA A 43 24.11 1.45 -44.94
CA ALA A 43 22.97 1.97 -44.17
C ALA A 43 22.95 1.45 -42.72
N ALA A 44 23.66 0.35 -42.43
CA ALA A 44 23.75 -0.24 -41.09
C ALA A 44 24.40 0.70 -40.06
N THR A 45 25.14 1.73 -40.49
CA THR A 45 25.72 2.71 -39.56
C THR A 45 24.67 3.53 -38.80
N TRP A 46 23.45 3.66 -39.33
CA TRP A 46 22.34 4.25 -38.59
C TRP A 46 21.92 3.38 -37.41
N LEU A 47 21.97 2.05 -37.53
CA LEU A 47 21.67 1.15 -36.42
C LEU A 47 22.68 1.31 -35.29
N LEU A 48 23.97 1.49 -35.63
CA LEU A 48 25.00 1.79 -34.64
C LEU A 48 24.74 3.13 -33.95
N GLY A 49 24.39 4.17 -34.72
CA GLY A 49 24.01 5.47 -34.19
C GLY A 49 22.84 5.36 -33.20
N VAL A 50 21.76 4.69 -33.59
CA VAL A 50 20.58 4.43 -32.74
C VAL A 50 20.97 3.64 -31.50
N ALA A 51 21.75 2.57 -31.63
CA ALA A 51 22.15 1.74 -30.50
C ALA A 51 22.93 2.55 -29.45
N ILE A 52 23.92 3.34 -29.87
CA ILE A 52 24.73 4.16 -28.96
C ILE A 52 23.90 5.30 -28.37
N GLY A 53 23.13 6.02 -29.20
CA GLY A 53 22.31 7.15 -28.75
C GLY A 53 21.24 6.72 -27.74
N VAL A 54 20.49 5.65 -28.03
CA VAL A 54 19.48 5.11 -27.12
C VAL A 54 20.13 4.54 -25.86
N ALA A 55 21.25 3.82 -25.97
CA ALA A 55 21.94 3.28 -24.79
C ALA A 55 22.44 4.40 -23.86
N ASN A 56 22.91 5.52 -24.39
CA ASN A 56 23.26 6.69 -23.59
C ASN A 56 22.03 7.27 -22.89
N ALA A 57 20.97 7.57 -23.64
CA ALA A 57 19.74 8.15 -23.10
C ALA A 57 19.14 7.27 -21.99
N VAL A 58 19.09 5.95 -22.19
CA VAL A 58 18.61 5.00 -21.18
C VAL A 58 19.52 4.99 -19.95
N SER A 59 20.84 4.94 -20.14
CA SER A 59 21.80 4.93 -19.02
C SER A 59 21.67 6.18 -18.15
N VAL A 60 21.57 7.34 -18.79
CA VAL A 60 21.38 8.63 -18.13
C VAL A 60 20.04 8.70 -17.42
N TYR A 61 18.95 8.26 -18.06
CA TYR A 61 17.62 8.24 -17.46
C TYR A 61 17.55 7.35 -16.22
N VAL A 62 18.10 6.13 -16.31
CA VAL A 62 18.18 5.21 -15.17
C VAL A 62 19.03 5.81 -14.06
N LEU A 63 20.15 6.47 -14.39
CA LEU A 63 21.00 7.14 -13.41
C LEU A 63 20.25 8.26 -12.66
N ALA A 64 19.46 9.04 -13.38
CA ALA A 64 18.69 10.16 -12.82
C ALA A 64 17.54 9.69 -11.92
N THR A 65 16.87 8.59 -12.29
CA THR A 65 15.64 8.13 -11.63
C THR A 65 15.86 7.06 -10.56
N ALA A 66 16.88 6.20 -10.69
CA ALA A 66 17.04 5.04 -9.82
C ALA A 66 17.50 5.41 -8.40
N ASN A 67 16.76 4.93 -7.39
CA ASN A 67 17.13 5.08 -5.97
C ASN A 67 18.04 3.94 -5.46
N SER A 68 18.16 2.84 -6.21
CA SER A 68 18.96 1.67 -5.81
C SER A 68 20.39 1.70 -6.35
N ALA A 69 21.36 1.46 -5.48
CA ALA A 69 22.77 1.34 -5.85
C ALA A 69 23.03 0.22 -6.89
N ARG A 70 22.20 -0.83 -6.91
CA ARG A 70 22.32 -1.93 -7.89
C ARG A 70 22.00 -1.50 -9.31
N LEU A 71 21.13 -0.50 -9.49
CA LEU A 71 20.77 0.06 -10.80
C LEU A 71 21.64 1.27 -11.15
N ARG A 72 22.02 2.09 -10.16
CA ARG A 72 22.87 3.26 -10.39
C ARG A 72 24.28 2.90 -10.87
N ARG A 73 24.92 1.87 -10.30
CA ARG A 73 26.28 1.46 -10.70
C ARG A 73 26.40 1.10 -12.19
N PRO A 74 25.60 0.18 -12.74
CA PRO A 74 25.67 -0.12 -14.17
C PRO A 74 25.24 1.08 -15.03
N ALA A 75 24.31 1.91 -14.56
CA ALA A 75 23.92 3.14 -15.26
C ALA A 75 25.06 4.18 -15.33
N ILE A 76 25.86 4.33 -14.27
CA ILE A 76 27.08 5.18 -14.28
C ILE A 76 28.07 4.64 -15.32
N VAL A 77 28.33 3.33 -15.29
CA VAL A 77 29.24 2.70 -16.27
C VAL A 77 28.72 2.91 -17.69
N GLY A 78 27.43 2.69 -17.92
CA GLY A 78 26.77 2.93 -19.20
C GLY A 78 26.89 4.40 -19.65
N ALA A 79 26.58 5.36 -18.78
CA ALA A 79 26.67 6.78 -19.10
C ALA A 79 28.12 7.21 -19.42
N ILE A 80 29.11 6.67 -18.71
CA ILE A 80 30.53 6.93 -19.02
C ILE A 80 30.91 6.34 -20.37
N VAL A 81 30.55 5.07 -20.63
CA VAL A 81 30.93 4.37 -21.86
C VAL A 81 30.23 4.95 -23.08
N PHE A 82 28.90 5.08 -23.04
CA PHE A 82 28.11 5.55 -24.18
C PHE A 82 28.16 7.07 -24.31
N GLY A 83 28.12 7.83 -23.21
CA GLY A 83 28.22 9.29 -23.24
C GLY A 83 29.64 9.75 -23.59
N GLY A 84 30.66 9.14 -22.97
CA GLY A 84 32.06 9.40 -23.30
C GLY A 84 32.41 8.97 -24.72
N GLY A 85 31.98 7.78 -25.15
CA GLY A 85 32.15 7.31 -26.52
C GLY A 85 31.47 8.22 -27.54
N SER A 86 30.23 8.65 -27.26
CA SER A 86 29.52 9.63 -28.10
C SER A 86 30.27 10.95 -28.19
N ALA A 87 30.77 11.49 -27.07
CA ALA A 87 31.55 12.72 -27.07
C ALA A 87 32.82 12.60 -27.94
N ILE A 88 33.57 11.50 -27.80
CA ILE A 88 34.76 11.24 -28.61
C ILE A 88 34.43 11.18 -30.10
N ILE A 89 33.38 10.43 -30.47
CA ILE A 89 32.95 10.28 -31.86
C ILE A 89 32.55 11.63 -32.46
N GLN A 90 31.78 12.42 -31.72
CA GLN A 90 31.32 13.73 -32.17
C GLN A 90 32.48 14.73 -32.27
N THR A 91 33.40 14.75 -31.30
CA THR A 91 34.63 15.55 -31.40
C THR A 91 35.46 15.15 -32.62
N GLY A 92 35.60 13.85 -32.88
CA GLY A 92 36.26 13.35 -34.08
C GLY A 92 35.62 13.85 -35.37
N LEU A 93 34.29 13.85 -35.45
CA LEU A 93 33.56 14.37 -36.60
C LEU A 93 33.85 15.86 -36.84
N TYR A 94 33.79 16.70 -35.80
CA TYR A 94 34.11 18.12 -35.93
C TYR A 94 35.57 18.40 -36.30
N LEU A 95 36.51 17.58 -35.82
CA LEU A 95 37.91 17.68 -36.23
C LEU A 95 38.09 17.34 -37.71
N LEU A 96 37.38 16.33 -38.22
CA LEU A 96 37.39 15.98 -39.65
C LEU A 96 36.81 17.11 -40.52
N ASP A 97 35.81 17.83 -40.01
CA ASP A 97 35.24 19.01 -40.66
C ASP A 97 36.12 20.28 -40.53
N GLY A 98 37.32 20.17 -39.96
CA GLY A 98 38.30 21.24 -39.87
C GLY A 98 38.13 22.20 -38.69
N ALA A 99 37.28 21.85 -37.70
CA ALA A 99 37.15 22.65 -36.50
C ALA A 99 38.45 22.63 -35.66
N ALA A 100 38.77 23.76 -35.03
CA ALA A 100 39.88 23.82 -34.07
C ALA A 100 39.61 22.88 -32.87
N TRP A 101 40.66 22.29 -32.30
CA TRP A 101 40.54 21.30 -31.23
C TRP A 101 39.64 21.72 -30.04
N PRO A 102 39.75 22.94 -29.49
CA PRO A 102 38.86 23.37 -28.40
C PRO A 102 37.39 23.44 -28.81
N ILE A 103 37.12 23.82 -30.07
CA ILE A 103 35.77 23.92 -30.63
C ILE A 103 35.18 22.52 -30.79
N ALA A 104 35.93 21.60 -31.40
CA ALA A 104 35.50 20.22 -31.60
C ALA A 104 35.22 19.50 -30.27
N LEU A 105 36.03 19.74 -29.24
CA LEU A 105 35.81 19.20 -27.90
C LEU A 105 34.54 19.76 -27.26
N ALA A 106 34.35 21.08 -27.35
CA ALA A 106 33.16 21.75 -26.80
C ALA A 106 31.88 21.21 -27.45
N PHE A 107 31.82 21.19 -28.78
CA PHE A 107 30.63 20.70 -29.49
C PHE A 107 30.41 19.19 -29.33
N GLY A 108 31.48 18.39 -29.28
CA GLY A 108 31.35 16.94 -29.10
C GLY A 108 30.85 16.55 -27.71
N SER A 109 31.28 17.24 -26.65
CA SER A 109 30.88 16.93 -25.27
C SER A 109 29.52 17.52 -24.87
N LEU A 110 29.06 18.59 -25.52
CA LEU A 110 27.84 19.30 -25.13
C LEU A 110 26.58 18.43 -25.24
N GLY A 111 26.46 17.59 -26.27
CA GLY A 111 25.31 16.70 -26.45
C GLY A 111 25.10 15.75 -25.25
N PRO A 112 26.07 14.87 -24.94
CA PRO A 112 25.98 13.98 -23.79
C PRO A 112 25.80 14.70 -22.43
N LEU A 113 26.45 15.86 -22.26
CA LEU A 113 26.30 16.67 -21.04
C LEU A 113 24.89 17.26 -20.92
N ALA A 114 24.35 17.81 -22.00
CA ALA A 114 23.00 18.36 -22.04
C ALA A 114 21.96 17.28 -21.78
N GLU A 115 22.09 16.09 -22.40
CA GLU A 115 21.24 14.94 -22.11
C GLU A 115 21.28 14.57 -20.62
N GLY A 116 22.47 14.53 -20.02
CA GLY A 116 22.70 14.30 -18.60
C GLY A 116 21.94 15.28 -17.68
N ILE A 117 22.14 16.57 -17.92
CA ILE A 117 21.55 17.65 -17.11
C ILE A 117 20.02 17.65 -17.27
N LEU A 118 19.53 17.55 -18.50
CA LEU A 118 18.10 17.57 -18.79
C LEU A 118 17.37 16.37 -18.20
N ALA A 119 17.95 15.17 -18.31
CA ALA A 119 17.37 13.98 -17.70
C ALA A 119 17.34 14.07 -16.17
N TRP A 120 18.35 14.67 -15.54
CA TRP A 120 18.31 14.92 -14.10
C TRP A 120 17.22 15.92 -13.73
N GLN A 121 17.12 17.06 -14.42
CA GLN A 121 16.05 18.03 -14.19
C GLN A 121 14.66 17.42 -14.38
N GLU A 122 14.48 16.60 -15.42
CA GLU A 122 13.23 15.90 -15.68
C GLU A 122 12.88 14.89 -14.57
N ALA A 123 13.87 14.12 -14.11
CA ALA A 123 13.68 13.18 -13.01
C ALA A 123 13.31 13.88 -11.71
N GLU A 124 13.93 15.03 -11.40
CA GLU A 124 13.62 15.80 -10.19
C GLU A 124 12.22 16.42 -10.27
N LEU A 125 11.87 16.99 -11.42
CA LEU A 125 10.52 17.53 -11.64
C LEU A 125 9.43 16.46 -11.52
N ARG A 126 9.70 15.24 -11.99
CA ARG A 126 8.78 14.09 -11.81
C ARG A 126 8.66 13.67 -10.35
N ARG A 127 9.76 13.73 -9.57
CA ARG A 127 9.73 13.43 -8.13
C ARG A 127 8.86 14.43 -7.38
N GLU A 128 9.01 15.72 -7.66
CA GLU A 128 8.16 16.76 -7.06
C GLU A 128 6.68 16.52 -7.36
N LEU A 129 6.33 16.23 -8.63
CA LEU A 129 4.95 15.95 -9.02
C LEU A 129 4.39 14.70 -8.34
N ALA A 130 5.18 13.64 -8.22
CA ALA A 130 4.76 12.40 -7.54
C ALA A 130 4.54 12.62 -6.04
N GLN A 131 5.38 13.43 -5.37
CA GLN A 131 5.19 13.79 -3.96
C GLN A 131 3.93 14.61 -3.73
N GLU A 132 3.60 15.52 -4.64
CA GLU A 132 2.35 16.30 -4.59
C GLU A 132 1.12 15.41 -4.75
N GLU A 133 1.15 14.48 -5.71
CA GLU A 133 0.06 13.51 -5.93
C GLU A 133 -0.11 12.57 -4.73
N GLU A 134 0.99 12.09 -4.15
CA GLU A 134 0.96 11.25 -2.93
C GLU A 134 0.42 12.03 -1.72
N ALA A 135 0.85 13.29 -1.53
CA ALA A 135 0.35 14.14 -0.44
C ALA A 135 -1.15 14.42 -0.58
N ALA A 136 -1.64 14.67 -1.79
CA ALA A 136 -3.05 14.85 -2.07
C ALA A 136 -3.86 13.58 -1.77
N ALA A 137 -3.36 12.40 -2.19
CA ALA A 137 -4.00 11.12 -1.91
C ALA A 137 -4.06 10.80 -0.41
N ILE A 138 -2.99 11.08 0.34
CA ILE A 138 -2.97 10.92 1.80
C ILE A 138 -3.98 11.85 2.46
N GLN A 139 -4.08 13.10 1.99
CA GLN A 139 -5.05 14.06 2.52
C GLN A 139 -6.49 13.61 2.26
N GLU A 140 -6.78 13.10 1.07
CA GLU A 140 -8.09 12.53 0.74
C GLU A 140 -8.41 11.33 1.63
N LEU A 141 -7.45 10.41 1.81
CA LEU A 141 -7.64 9.23 2.66
C LEU A 141 -7.90 9.62 4.13
N ARG A 142 -7.23 10.66 4.62
CA ARG A 142 -7.49 11.22 5.96
C ARG A 142 -8.90 11.78 6.08
N GLN A 143 -9.36 12.54 5.09
CA GLN A 143 -10.73 13.06 5.07
C GLN A 143 -11.76 11.93 5.05
N GLN A 144 -11.53 10.87 4.27
CA GLN A 144 -12.39 9.69 4.25
C GLN A 144 -12.41 8.98 5.60
N LEU A 145 -11.25 8.88 6.27
CA LEU A 145 -11.15 8.28 7.60
C LEU A 145 -11.91 9.10 8.65
N ASP A 146 -11.78 10.42 8.62
CA ASP A 146 -12.48 11.32 9.53
C ASP A 146 -14.00 11.26 9.31
N ALA A 147 -14.45 11.26 8.06
CA ALA A 147 -15.86 11.09 7.72
C ALA A 147 -16.41 9.73 8.16
N ALA A 148 -15.64 8.65 7.97
CA ALA A 148 -16.03 7.32 8.42
C ALA A 148 -16.09 7.22 9.95
N ASN A 149 -15.19 7.90 10.65
CA ASN A 149 -15.20 7.98 12.12
C ASN A 149 -16.41 8.76 12.64
N ALA A 150 -16.75 9.89 12.01
CA ALA A 150 -17.95 10.66 12.34
C ALA A 150 -19.22 9.81 12.14
N ALA A 151 -19.36 9.14 10.99
CA ALA A 151 -20.49 8.26 10.71
C ALA A 151 -20.61 7.10 11.73
N ARG A 152 -19.48 6.56 12.21
CA ARG A 152 -19.49 5.55 13.29
C ARG A 152 -19.97 6.11 14.62
N GLN A 153 -19.60 7.34 14.96
CA GLN A 153 -20.06 7.99 16.19
C GLN A 153 -21.56 8.27 16.14
N ASP A 154 -22.06 8.76 15.00
CA ASP A 154 -23.49 8.99 14.78
C ASP A 154 -24.29 7.70 14.89
N ALA A 155 -23.83 6.62 14.24
CA ALA A 155 -24.46 5.31 14.34
C ALA A 155 -24.48 4.79 15.79
N ALA A 156 -23.40 4.99 16.55
CA ALA A 156 -23.34 4.61 17.96
C ALA A 156 -24.35 5.41 18.80
N ALA A 157 -24.51 6.70 18.54
CA ALA A 157 -25.51 7.54 19.19
C ALA A 157 -26.94 7.08 18.88
N THR A 158 -27.24 6.75 17.62
CA THR A 158 -28.54 6.20 17.21
C THR A 158 -28.84 4.88 17.90
N ILE A 159 -27.86 3.96 17.97
CA ILE A 159 -28.03 2.68 18.68
C ILE A 159 -28.30 2.90 20.17
N ALA A 160 -27.63 3.87 20.80
CA ALA A 160 -27.86 4.21 22.20
C ALA A 160 -29.28 4.76 22.42
N ASP A 161 -29.78 5.60 21.52
CA ASP A 161 -31.15 6.13 21.61
C ASP A 161 -32.21 5.05 21.41
N LEU A 162 -32.06 4.21 20.38
CA LEU A 162 -32.95 3.06 20.14
C LEU A 162 -33.02 2.14 21.36
N ARG A 163 -31.89 1.88 22.05
CA ARG A 163 -31.89 1.10 23.30
C ARG A 163 -32.72 1.78 24.41
N ARG A 164 -32.63 3.11 24.56
CA ARG A 164 -33.44 3.84 25.55
C ARG A 164 -34.92 3.73 25.22
N GLN A 165 -35.31 3.95 23.97
CA GLN A 165 -36.70 3.82 23.52
C GLN A 165 -37.26 2.41 23.80
N LEU A 166 -36.49 1.37 23.46
CA LEU A 166 -36.89 -0.02 23.68
C LEU A 166 -37.06 -0.33 25.18
N SER A 167 -36.18 0.20 26.03
CA SER A 167 -36.30 0.05 27.49
C SER A 167 -37.51 0.79 28.07
N ALA A 168 -37.87 1.95 27.52
CA ALA A 168 -39.04 2.72 27.93
C ALA A 168 -40.34 2.04 27.49
N ALA A 169 -40.39 1.55 26.25
CA ALA A 169 -41.52 0.78 25.73
C ALA A 169 -41.75 -0.51 26.55
N THR A 170 -40.67 -1.20 26.95
CA THR A 170 -40.75 -2.38 27.81
C THR A 170 -41.35 -2.06 29.18
N ARG A 171 -40.98 -0.93 29.78
CA ARG A 171 -41.56 -0.46 31.06
C ARG A 171 -43.04 -0.13 30.93
N GLN A 172 -43.45 0.57 29.88
CA GLN A 172 -44.86 0.88 29.62
C GLN A 172 -45.70 -0.39 29.41
N LEU A 173 -45.13 -1.41 28.77
CA LEU A 173 -45.77 -2.72 28.63
C LEU A 173 -45.95 -3.42 29.98
N ALA A 174 -44.93 -3.37 30.85
CA ALA A 174 -45.02 -3.93 32.21
C ALA A 174 -46.05 -3.19 33.07
N GLU A 175 -46.14 -1.87 32.97
CA GLU A 175 -47.15 -1.05 33.68
C GLU A 175 -48.58 -1.37 33.21
N ARG A 176 -48.78 -1.57 31.90
CA ARG A 176 -50.09 -1.96 31.34
C ARG A 176 -50.52 -3.38 31.68
N GLN A 177 -49.59 -4.27 32.00
CA GLN A 177 -49.90 -5.65 32.39
C GLN A 177 -50.30 -5.80 33.87
N GLY A 178 -50.28 -4.72 34.67
CA GLY A 178 -50.57 -4.77 36.10
C GLY A 178 -49.45 -5.46 36.91
N PRO A 179 -49.48 -5.39 38.25
CA PRO A 179 -48.44 -6.00 39.08
C PRO A 179 -48.34 -7.50 38.76
N PRO A 180 -47.13 -8.05 38.61
CA PRO A 180 -46.99 -9.49 38.44
C PRO A 180 -47.67 -10.19 39.63
N PRO A 181 -48.40 -11.30 39.43
CA PRO A 181 -48.73 -12.17 40.56
C PRO A 181 -47.42 -12.46 41.29
N GLN A 182 -47.44 -12.26 42.61
CA GLN A 182 -46.29 -12.46 43.49
C GLN A 182 -45.52 -13.73 43.09
N PRO A 183 -44.18 -13.69 43.03
CA PRO A 183 -43.42 -14.88 42.78
C PRO A 183 -43.67 -15.83 43.95
N ALA A 184 -44.50 -16.85 43.72
CA ALA A 184 -44.26 -18.12 44.36
C ALA A 184 -42.78 -18.42 44.14
N THR A 185 -42.05 -18.62 45.22
CA THR A 185 -40.64 -19.00 45.26
C THR A 185 -40.45 -20.35 44.56
N ALA A 186 -40.57 -20.37 43.25
CA ALA A 186 -39.99 -21.39 42.41
C ALA A 186 -38.63 -20.84 42.01
N HIS A 187 -37.59 -21.29 42.69
CA HIS A 187 -36.27 -21.37 42.07
C HIS A 187 -36.42 -22.15 40.76
N ARG A 188 -36.73 -21.44 39.67
CA ARG A 188 -36.62 -21.99 38.33
C ARG A 188 -35.13 -22.01 38.02
N GLN A 189 -34.48 -23.06 38.51
CA GLN A 189 -33.23 -23.55 37.96
C GLN A 189 -33.35 -23.45 36.43
N PRO A 190 -32.44 -22.78 35.72
CA PRO A 190 -32.39 -22.91 34.27
C PRO A 190 -32.36 -24.40 34.00
N ALA A 191 -33.33 -24.90 33.21
CA ALA A 191 -33.40 -26.31 32.87
C ALA A 191 -32.01 -26.70 32.39
N ALA A 192 -31.34 -27.57 33.16
CA ALA A 192 -30.04 -28.09 32.80
C ALA A 192 -30.21 -28.61 31.37
N ILE A 193 -29.45 -28.05 30.43
CA ILE A 193 -29.43 -28.59 29.07
C ILE A 193 -28.98 -30.03 29.24
N ASP A 194 -29.90 -30.98 29.07
CA ASP A 194 -29.57 -32.39 29.15
C ASP A 194 -28.54 -32.66 28.05
N PRO A 195 -27.28 -32.95 28.39
CA PRO A 195 -26.24 -33.15 27.39
C PRO A 195 -26.57 -34.30 26.43
N ALA A 196 -27.54 -35.17 26.78
CA ALA A 196 -28.06 -36.23 25.93
C ALA A 196 -28.85 -35.74 24.70
N ASN A 197 -29.37 -34.50 24.70
CA ASN A 197 -30.15 -33.92 23.59
C ASN A 197 -29.35 -33.00 22.66
N LEU A 198 -28.04 -32.93 22.83
CA LEU A 198 -27.16 -32.16 21.96
C LEU A 198 -26.74 -32.99 20.74
N SER A 199 -26.58 -32.33 19.58
CA SER A 199 -25.98 -33.00 18.43
C SER A 199 -24.56 -33.47 18.78
N PRO A 200 -24.07 -34.59 18.21
CA PRO A 200 -22.74 -35.12 18.51
C PRO A 200 -21.63 -34.07 18.36
N THR A 201 -21.77 -33.21 17.35
CA THR A 201 -20.85 -32.10 17.08
C THR A 201 -20.91 -31.00 18.14
N ALA A 202 -22.09 -30.71 18.69
CA ALA A 202 -22.24 -29.74 19.77
C ALA A 202 -21.67 -30.27 21.08
N ALA A 203 -21.90 -31.56 21.40
CA ALA A 203 -21.33 -32.21 22.58
C ALA A 203 -19.79 -32.24 22.54
N ALA A 204 -19.20 -32.54 21.38
CA ALA A 204 -17.74 -32.52 21.19
C ALA A 204 -17.16 -31.13 21.46
N LYS A 205 -17.80 -30.08 20.94
CA LYS A 205 -17.34 -28.70 21.15
C LYS A 205 -17.48 -28.24 22.60
N LEU A 206 -18.52 -28.66 23.32
CA LEU A 206 -18.65 -28.34 24.75
C LEU A 206 -17.57 -29.01 25.60
N ARG A 207 -17.22 -30.28 25.30
CA ARG A 207 -16.08 -30.96 25.95
C ARG A 207 -14.77 -30.23 25.67
N GLN A 208 -14.57 -29.79 24.42
CA GLN A 208 -13.39 -29.01 24.05
C GLN A 208 -13.30 -27.69 24.83
N VAL A 209 -14.42 -26.99 25.05
CA VAL A 209 -14.44 -25.77 25.89
C VAL A 209 -14.05 -26.08 27.34
N ALA A 210 -14.59 -27.14 27.94
CA ALA A 210 -14.25 -27.53 29.31
C ALA A 210 -12.77 -27.93 29.45
N GLU A 211 -12.23 -28.67 28.49
CA GLU A 211 -10.82 -29.09 28.48
C GLU A 211 -9.87 -27.91 28.26
N LEU A 212 -10.25 -26.94 27.41
CA LEU A 212 -9.48 -25.72 27.21
C LEU A 212 -9.53 -24.82 28.46
N ALA A 213 -10.66 -24.75 29.15
CA ALA A 213 -10.78 -24.03 30.43
C ALA A 213 -9.97 -24.70 31.55
N ALA A 214 -9.76 -26.02 31.49
CA ALA A 214 -8.88 -26.73 32.42
C ALA A 214 -7.40 -26.44 32.17
N ARG A 215 -6.99 -26.34 30.89
CA ARG A 215 -5.58 -26.17 30.49
C ARG A 215 -5.11 -24.72 30.40
N HIS A 216 -6.02 -23.79 30.17
CA HIS A 216 -5.71 -22.38 29.96
C HIS A 216 -6.58 -21.48 30.83
N PRO A 217 -6.04 -20.36 31.35
CA PRO A 217 -6.82 -19.38 32.09
C PRO A 217 -7.71 -18.56 31.14
N ILE A 218 -8.89 -19.09 30.80
CA ILE A 218 -9.85 -18.45 29.90
C ILE A 218 -10.79 -17.57 30.72
N ALA A 219 -10.76 -16.26 30.49
CA ALA A 219 -11.67 -15.30 31.12
C ALA A 219 -12.87 -14.94 30.22
N ASN A 220 -12.73 -15.00 28.89
CA ASN A 220 -13.77 -14.53 27.96
C ASN A 220 -13.75 -15.24 26.59
N ALA A 221 -14.77 -14.96 25.77
CA ALA A 221 -14.96 -15.55 24.44
C ALA A 221 -13.83 -15.23 23.46
N ARG A 222 -13.15 -14.07 23.59
CA ARG A 222 -12.03 -13.70 22.73
C ARG A 222 -10.81 -14.58 22.98
N GLN A 223 -10.52 -14.87 24.24
CA GLN A 223 -9.44 -15.78 24.61
C GLN A 223 -9.75 -17.22 24.18
N LEU A 224 -11.00 -17.66 24.35
CA LEU A 224 -11.45 -18.96 23.86
C LEU A 224 -11.30 -19.06 22.33
N ALA A 225 -11.68 -18.02 21.59
CA ALA A 225 -11.53 -17.96 20.14
C ALA A 225 -10.08 -18.12 19.69
N GLN A 226 -9.12 -17.49 20.38
CA GLN A 226 -7.69 -17.59 20.07
C GLN A 226 -7.13 -19.00 20.28
N VAL A 227 -7.54 -19.70 21.34
CA VAL A 227 -7.00 -21.04 21.66
C VAL A 227 -7.70 -22.18 20.93
N SER A 228 -8.90 -21.94 20.40
CA SER A 228 -9.71 -22.97 19.70
C SER A 228 -9.74 -22.79 18.18
N ASP A 229 -9.13 -21.73 17.67
CA ASP A 229 -9.22 -21.29 16.26
C ASP A 229 -10.68 -21.11 15.80
N TRP A 230 -11.52 -20.61 16.70
CA TRP A 230 -12.93 -20.33 16.42
C TRP A 230 -13.15 -18.84 16.19
N SER A 231 -14.20 -18.48 15.43
CA SER A 231 -14.68 -17.10 15.43
C SER A 231 -15.21 -16.70 16.82
N GLU A 232 -15.05 -15.43 17.20
CA GLU A 232 -15.48 -14.90 18.50
C GLU A 232 -16.98 -15.16 18.77
N ARG A 233 -17.84 -15.09 17.73
CA ARG A 233 -19.27 -15.44 17.84
C ARG A 233 -19.48 -16.92 18.20
N THR A 234 -18.68 -17.80 17.61
CA THR A 234 -18.77 -19.25 17.86
C THR A 234 -18.28 -19.57 19.27
N ALA A 235 -17.16 -18.98 19.68
CA ALA A 235 -16.65 -19.08 21.04
C ALA A 235 -17.66 -18.56 22.08
N GLN A 236 -18.29 -17.41 21.83
CA GLN A 236 -19.31 -16.86 22.72
C GLN A 236 -20.52 -17.79 22.85
N ARG A 237 -20.98 -18.40 21.75
CA ARG A 237 -22.09 -19.35 21.76
C ARG A 237 -21.78 -20.57 22.61
N TYR A 238 -20.63 -21.21 22.40
CA TYR A 238 -20.27 -22.44 23.13
C TYR A 238 -19.86 -22.18 24.58
N LEU A 239 -19.28 -21.02 24.88
CA LEU A 239 -18.97 -20.62 26.25
C LEU A 239 -20.24 -20.41 27.07
N ARG A 240 -21.27 -19.78 26.49
CA ARG A 240 -22.58 -19.65 27.13
C ARG A 240 -23.23 -21.02 27.36
N LEU A 241 -23.25 -21.87 26.33
CA LEU A 241 -23.83 -23.21 26.44
C LEU A 241 -23.09 -24.08 27.47
N ALA A 242 -21.77 -23.95 27.59
CA ALA A 242 -20.99 -24.68 28.60
C ALA A 242 -21.29 -24.21 30.03
N GLN A 243 -21.56 -22.91 30.23
CA GLN A 243 -22.02 -22.37 31.51
C GLN A 243 -23.44 -22.82 31.85
N GLU A 244 -24.35 -22.79 30.87
CA GLU A 244 -25.75 -23.23 31.02
C GLU A 244 -25.86 -24.74 31.27
N ALA A 245 -24.98 -25.53 30.64
CA ALA A 245 -24.85 -26.97 30.88
C ALA A 245 -24.11 -27.30 32.19
N GLY A 246 -23.66 -26.27 32.93
CA GLY A 246 -22.93 -26.45 34.19
C GLY A 246 -21.56 -27.11 34.02
N LEU A 247 -20.98 -27.13 32.81
CA LEU A 247 -19.66 -27.72 32.55
C LEU A 247 -18.51 -26.81 32.95
N ILE A 248 -18.75 -25.50 33.02
CA ILE A 248 -17.78 -24.50 33.47
C ILE A 248 -18.45 -23.47 34.38
N VAL A 249 -17.73 -23.02 35.41
CA VAL A 249 -18.15 -21.96 36.34
C VAL A 249 -17.10 -20.86 36.36
N ARG A 250 -17.56 -19.62 36.51
CA ARG A 250 -16.65 -18.48 36.72
C ARG A 250 -16.32 -18.36 38.20
N ASN A 251 -15.04 -18.45 38.54
CA ASN A 251 -14.56 -18.30 39.92
C ASN A 251 -14.35 -16.81 40.28
N GLY A 252 -14.07 -16.51 41.55
CA GLY A 252 -13.92 -15.15 42.08
C GLY A 252 -12.78 -14.33 41.45
N ASP A 253 -11.85 -14.97 40.73
CA ASP A 253 -10.78 -14.36 39.95
C ASP A 253 -11.21 -13.95 38.52
N GLY A 254 -12.49 -14.16 38.18
CA GLY A 254 -13.06 -13.83 36.87
C GLY A 254 -12.72 -14.84 35.76
N ARG A 255 -12.06 -15.96 36.08
CA ARG A 255 -11.68 -17.01 35.13
C ARG A 255 -12.67 -18.16 35.14
N LEU A 256 -12.75 -18.88 34.02
CA LEU A 256 -13.62 -20.04 33.84
C LEU A 256 -12.88 -21.31 34.25
N HIS A 257 -13.50 -22.11 35.08
CA HIS A 257 -13.01 -23.41 35.53
C HIS A 257 -14.03 -24.50 35.18
N PRO A 258 -13.60 -25.72 34.84
CA PRO A 258 -14.52 -26.83 34.68
C PRO A 258 -15.24 -27.14 36.01
N THR A 259 -16.54 -27.41 35.93
CA THR A 259 -17.32 -27.89 37.07
C THR A 259 -17.23 -29.41 37.07
N GLY A 260 -16.40 -29.97 37.96
CA GLY A 260 -16.23 -31.41 38.11
C GLY A 260 -14.84 -31.92 37.71
N VAL A 261 -14.03 -32.17 38.73
CA VAL A 261 -13.52 -33.52 39.01
C VAL A 261 -14.42 -34.10 40.10
#